data_AF-A0A9E0QQU6-F1
#
_entry.id   AF-A0A9E0QQU6-F1
#
_cell.length_a   1.000
_cell.length_b   1.000
_cell.length_c   1.000
_cell.angle_alpha   90.00
_cell.angle_beta   90.00
_cell.angle_gamma   90.00
#
_symmetry.space_group_name_H-M   'P 1'
#
loop_
_entity.id
_entity.type
_entity.pdbx_description
1 polymer ?
#
loop_
_entity_poly.entity_id
_entity_poly.type
_entity_poly.pdbx_seq_one_letter_code
_entity_poly.pdbx_strand_id
1 'polypeptide(L)'
;MTGQKLDQNSPLIGRFDQSFLIHMIRDFFIILLMVTVLEFALKAGMVYYKFRVHGPSDAQEAAQDLADNVRSIMRNEGGPVAARTVYPILKDNWDGLGYRIAIIPSDVTIRSIEEGFEFTPEGLPRGDWPDTAHASATLAITAEPFCLACHTEAAVGDVLGEVTVRRD
;
A
#
# COMPACT_ATOMS: atom_id res chain seq x y z
N MET A 1 57.71 51.42 29.40
CA MET A 1 56.95 50.29 28.80
C MET A 1 55.58 50.27 29.44
N THR A 2 54.62 50.98 28.85
CA THR A 2 53.31 51.22 29.46
C THR A 2 52.35 50.16 28.94
N GLY A 3 52.03 49.18 29.78
CA GLY A 3 51.03 48.15 29.48
C GLY A 3 49.65 48.78 29.41
N GLN A 4 49.10 48.86 28.20
CA GLN A 4 47.73 49.29 27.96
C GLN A 4 46.79 48.21 28.50
N LYS A 5 46.15 48.48 29.65
CA LYS A 5 45.11 47.62 30.20
C LYS A 5 43.92 47.65 29.24
N LEU A 6 43.59 46.50 28.65
CA LEU A 6 42.39 46.31 27.86
C LEU A 6 41.17 46.48 28.76
N ASP A 7 40.35 47.49 28.46
CA ASP A 7 39.11 47.77 29.17
C ASP A 7 38.03 46.75 28.77
N GLN A 8 37.67 45.88 29.71
CA GLN A 8 36.66 44.84 29.53
C GLN A 8 35.23 45.37 29.42
N ASN A 9 34.99 46.66 29.72
CA ASN A 9 33.68 47.30 29.65
C ASN A 9 33.46 48.09 28.35
N SER A 10 34.32 47.91 27.34
CA SER A 10 34.12 48.56 26.05
C SER A 10 32.90 47.96 25.33
N PRO A 11 31.87 48.76 24.97
CA PRO A 11 30.67 48.29 24.27
C PRO A 11 30.95 47.71 22.88
N LEU A 12 32.18 47.86 22.38
CA LEU A 12 32.67 47.20 21.19
C LEU A 12 32.86 45.68 21.42
N ILE A 13 33.41 45.26 22.56
CA ILE A 13 33.66 43.84 22.87
C ILE A 13 32.35 43.05 23.00
N GLY A 14 31.33 43.61 23.64
CA GLY A 14 30.01 42.96 23.77
C GLY A 14 29.22 42.84 22.46
N ARG A 15 29.41 43.77 21.51
CA ARG A 15 28.78 43.70 20.16
C ARG A 15 29.48 42.71 19.23
N PHE A 16 30.80 42.55 19.36
CA PHE A 16 31.53 41.54 18.59
C PHE A 16 31.09 40.12 19.00
N ASP A 17 31.02 39.83 20.30
CA ASP A 17 30.67 38.49 20.81
C ASP A 17 29.22 38.08 20.45
N GLN A 18 28.27 39.03 20.52
CA GLN A 18 26.89 38.81 20.06
C GLN A 18 26.80 38.54 18.55
N SER A 19 27.56 39.28 17.74
CA SER A 19 27.59 39.05 16.29
C SER A 19 28.16 37.67 15.97
N PHE A 20 29.27 37.27 16.60
CA PHE A 20 29.86 35.93 16.41
C PHE A 20 28.87 34.82 16.78
N LEU A 21 28.18 34.94 17.90
CA LEU A 21 27.21 33.96 18.37
C LEU A 21 26.01 33.85 17.41
N ILE A 22 25.48 34.97 16.92
CA ILE A 22 24.37 35.00 15.95
C ILE A 22 24.77 34.33 14.63
N HIS A 23 25.97 34.63 14.10
CA HIS A 23 26.45 34.02 12.86
C HIS A 23 26.68 32.52 13.02
N MET A 24 27.29 32.09 14.13
CA MET A 24 27.52 30.67 14.44
C MET A 24 26.20 29.89 14.54
N ILE A 25 25.21 30.41 15.26
CA ILE A 25 23.88 29.79 15.35
C ILE A 25 23.20 29.76 13.99
N ARG A 26 23.20 30.87 13.26
CA ARG A 26 22.59 30.97 11.93
C ARG A 26 23.21 29.94 10.98
N ASP A 27 24.53 29.86 10.91
CA ASP A 27 25.24 28.98 10.00
C ASP A 27 25.00 27.51 10.37
N PHE A 28 24.94 27.18 11.67
CA PHE A 28 24.51 25.87 12.14
C PHE A 28 23.09 25.51 11.67
N PHE A 29 22.11 26.40 11.84
CA PHE A 29 20.73 26.16 11.40
C PHE A 29 20.62 26.06 9.87
N ILE A 30 21.38 26.88 9.11
CA ILE A 30 21.41 26.81 7.65
C ILE A 30 21.95 25.45 7.19
N ILE A 31 23.05 24.98 7.79
CA ILE A 31 23.62 23.67 7.47
C ILE A 31 22.62 22.56 7.81
N LEU A 32 22.02 22.61 9.01
CA LEU A 32 21.03 21.63 9.43
C LEU A 32 19.83 21.59 8.46
N LEU A 33 19.29 22.75 8.09
CA LEU A 33 18.22 22.86 7.10
C LEU A 33 18.64 22.27 5.75
N MET A 34 19.83 22.60 5.25
CA MET A 34 20.34 22.06 3.98
C MET A 34 20.47 20.54 4.02
N VAL A 35 21.04 19.98 5.10
CA VAL A 35 21.18 18.53 5.26
C VAL A 35 19.80 17.87 5.32
N THR A 36 18.85 18.44 6.06
CA THR A 36 17.48 17.93 6.13
C THR A 36 16.80 17.94 4.76
N VAL A 37 16.85 19.06 4.03
CA VAL A 37 16.26 19.15 2.68
C VAL A 37 16.89 18.15 1.73
N LEU A 38 18.22 18.01 1.76
CA LEU A 38 18.95 17.04 0.94
C LEU A 38 18.55 15.60 1.28
N GLU A 39 18.47 15.25 2.56
CA GLU A 39 18.08 13.93 3.02
C GLU A 39 16.65 13.57 2.58
N PHE A 40 15.70 14.48 2.78
CA PHE A 40 14.31 14.26 2.38
C PHE A 40 14.17 14.18 0.85
N ALA A 41 14.90 15.01 0.10
CA ALA A 41 14.90 14.94 -1.36
C ALA A 41 15.42 13.59 -1.88
N LEU A 42 16.50 13.08 -1.29
CA LEU A 42 17.05 11.76 -1.65
C LEU A 42 16.08 10.62 -1.29
N LYS A 43 15.48 10.65 -0.09
CA LYS A 43 14.46 9.67 0.33
C LYS A 43 13.24 9.70 -0.60
N ALA A 44 12.73 10.89 -0.91
CA ALA A 44 11.61 11.07 -1.83
C ALA A 44 11.94 10.54 -3.23
N GLY A 45 13.13 10.86 -3.75
CA GLY A 45 13.61 10.35 -5.03
C GLY A 45 13.71 8.82 -5.08
N MET A 46 14.22 8.20 -4.00
CA MET A 46 14.31 6.74 -3.89
C MET A 46 12.93 6.08 -3.86
N VAL A 47 11.98 6.63 -3.08
CA VAL A 47 10.59 6.12 -3.03
C VAL A 47 9.92 6.24 -4.40
N TYR A 48 10.07 7.39 -5.06
CA TYR A 48 9.51 7.60 -6.39
C TYR A 48 10.11 6.63 -7.43
N TYR A 49 11.42 6.42 -7.40
CA TYR A 49 12.09 5.46 -8.27
C TYR A 49 11.59 4.03 -8.02
N LYS A 50 11.49 3.61 -6.75
CA LYS A 50 10.93 2.30 -6.40
C LYS A 50 9.51 2.14 -6.93
N PHE A 51 8.63 3.13 -6.70
CA PHE A 51 7.26 3.11 -7.20
C PHE A 51 7.21 3.00 -8.74
N ARG A 52 8.06 3.74 -9.45
CA ARG A 52 8.08 3.74 -10.92
C ARG A 52 8.57 2.42 -11.51
N VAL A 53 9.58 1.81 -10.90
CA VAL A 53 10.25 0.61 -11.43
C VAL A 53 9.61 -0.68 -10.92
N HIS A 54 9.27 -0.76 -9.64
CA HIS A 54 8.74 -1.96 -8.98
C HIS A 54 7.22 -1.91 -8.76
N GLY A 55 6.55 -0.80 -9.07
CA GLY A 55 5.09 -0.68 -8.90
C GLY A 55 4.29 -1.84 -9.53
N PRO A 56 4.55 -2.22 -10.80
CA PRO A 56 3.86 -3.35 -11.42
C PRO A 56 4.14 -4.71 -10.74
N SER A 57 5.38 -4.95 -10.30
CA SER A 57 5.72 -6.20 -9.59
C SER A 57 5.10 -6.26 -8.20
N ASP A 58 5.15 -5.15 -7.46
CA ASP A 58 4.56 -5.03 -6.13
C ASP A 58 3.03 -5.25 -6.19
N ALA A 59 2.36 -4.67 -7.20
CA ALA A 59 0.93 -4.87 -7.42
C ALA A 59 0.59 -6.33 -7.79
N GLN A 60 1.43 -6.97 -8.60
CA GLN A 60 1.27 -8.37 -8.98
C GLN A 60 1.44 -9.32 -7.78
N GLU A 61 2.44 -9.08 -6.93
CA GLU A 61 2.66 -9.84 -5.69
C GLU A 61 1.47 -9.67 -4.75
N ALA A 62 0.98 -8.44 -4.56
CA ALA A 62 -0.20 -8.16 -3.76
C ALA A 62 -1.47 -8.84 -4.32
N ALA A 63 -1.65 -8.88 -5.65
CA ALA A 63 -2.76 -9.60 -6.28
C ALA A 63 -2.65 -11.12 -6.10
N GLN A 64 -1.43 -11.66 -6.11
CA GLN A 64 -1.18 -13.07 -5.81
C GLN A 64 -1.53 -13.40 -4.34
N ASP A 65 -1.11 -12.57 -3.39
CA ASP A 65 -1.46 -12.72 -1.97
C ASP A 65 -2.98 -12.64 -1.75
N LEU A 66 -3.67 -11.71 -2.42
CA LEU A 66 -5.13 -11.64 -2.38
C LEU A 66 -5.77 -12.91 -2.95
N ALA A 67 -5.26 -13.41 -4.08
CA ALA A 67 -5.75 -14.64 -4.69
C ALA A 67 -5.57 -15.86 -3.75
N ASP A 68 -4.44 -15.96 -3.07
CA ASP A 68 -4.16 -17.04 -2.13
C ASP A 68 -5.05 -16.96 -0.89
N ASN A 69 -5.36 -15.76 -0.41
CA ASN A 69 -6.38 -15.55 0.63
C ASN A 69 -7.77 -16.03 0.17
N VAL A 70 -8.17 -15.70 -1.07
CA VAL A 70 -9.45 -16.17 -1.64
C VAL A 70 -9.49 -17.68 -1.79
N ARG A 71 -8.43 -18.31 -2.32
CA ARG A 71 -8.31 -19.78 -2.41
C ARG A 71 -8.39 -20.44 -1.04
N SER A 72 -7.75 -19.85 -0.03
CA SER A 72 -7.80 -20.35 1.35
C SER A 72 -9.23 -20.35 1.91
N ILE A 73 -10.02 -19.30 1.61
CA ILE A 73 -11.44 -19.23 1.98
C ILE A 73 -12.25 -20.30 1.25
N MET A 74 -12.02 -20.47 -0.06
CA MET A 74 -12.69 -21.49 -0.87
C MET A 74 -12.38 -22.93 -0.41
N ARG A 75 -11.17 -23.16 0.11
CA ARG A 75 -10.75 -24.47 0.63
C ARG A 75 -11.38 -24.80 1.99
N ASN A 76 -11.88 -23.82 2.72
CA ASN A 76 -12.54 -24.04 4.00
C ASN A 76 -13.95 -24.62 3.80
N GLU A 77 -14.44 -25.45 4.74
CA GLU A 77 -15.72 -26.17 4.63
C GLU A 77 -16.94 -25.23 4.49
N GLY A 78 -16.80 -23.96 4.86
CA GLY A 78 -17.83 -22.93 4.68
C GLY A 78 -17.81 -22.21 3.33
N GLY A 79 -16.81 -22.46 2.47
CA GLY A 79 -16.56 -21.84 1.16
C GLY A 79 -17.33 -20.54 0.87
N PRO A 80 -18.49 -20.62 0.17
CA PRO A 80 -19.27 -19.46 -0.26
C PRO A 80 -19.97 -18.72 0.90
N VAL A 81 -20.37 -19.42 1.96
CA VAL A 81 -20.93 -18.81 3.18
C VAL A 81 -19.86 -18.07 3.98
N ALA A 82 -18.66 -18.65 4.07
CA ALA A 82 -17.52 -18.03 4.75
C ALA A 82 -17.10 -16.73 4.04
N ALA A 83 -17.11 -16.72 2.70
CA ALA A 83 -16.76 -15.55 1.90
C ALA A 83 -17.58 -14.30 2.26
N ARG A 84 -18.90 -14.45 2.51
CA ARG A 84 -19.79 -13.33 2.88
C ARG A 84 -19.35 -12.59 4.14
N THR A 85 -18.75 -13.31 5.08
CA THR A 85 -18.28 -12.74 6.35
C THR A 85 -16.82 -12.29 6.27
N VAL A 86 -15.99 -13.04 5.55
CA VAL A 86 -14.54 -12.79 5.50
C VAL A 86 -14.17 -11.67 4.52
N TYR A 87 -14.86 -11.54 3.39
CA TYR A 87 -14.53 -10.53 2.39
C TYR A 87 -14.61 -9.09 2.91
N PRO A 88 -15.63 -8.68 3.70
CA PRO A 88 -15.61 -7.37 4.35
C PRO A 88 -14.41 -7.15 5.28
N ILE A 89 -14.04 -8.16 6.07
CA ILE A 89 -12.87 -8.08 6.96
C ILE A 89 -11.57 -7.96 6.15
N LEU A 90 -11.48 -8.71 5.05
CA LEU A 90 -10.36 -8.64 4.14
C LEU A 90 -10.25 -7.24 3.54
N LYS A 91 -11.37 -6.67 3.08
CA LYS A 91 -11.42 -5.29 2.58
C LYS A 91 -10.86 -4.31 3.60
N ASP A 92 -11.36 -4.33 4.84
CA ASP A 92 -10.92 -3.39 5.88
C ASP A 92 -9.42 -3.53 6.20
N ASN A 93 -8.91 -4.77 6.24
CA ASN A 93 -7.49 -5.02 6.48
C ASN A 93 -6.60 -4.50 5.35
N TRP A 94 -6.98 -4.74 4.10
CA TRP A 94 -6.23 -4.29 2.93
C TRP A 94 -6.31 -2.77 2.76
N ASP A 95 -7.47 -2.17 3.03
CA ASP A 95 -7.63 -0.71 3.06
C ASP A 95 -6.69 -0.09 4.13
N GLY A 96 -6.55 -0.73 5.30
CA GLY A 96 -5.60 -0.34 6.35
C GLY A 96 -4.12 -0.46 5.96
N LEU A 97 -3.79 -1.28 4.95
CA LEU A 97 -2.45 -1.42 4.38
C LEU A 97 -2.19 -0.48 3.19
N GLY A 98 -3.17 0.37 2.83
CA GLY A 98 -3.09 1.27 1.69
C GLY A 98 -3.38 0.59 0.35
N TYR A 99 -4.18 -0.47 0.35
CA TYR A 99 -4.61 -1.15 -0.87
C TYR A 99 -6.13 -1.13 -1.01
N ARG A 100 -6.61 -0.93 -2.23
CA ARG A 100 -7.99 -1.22 -2.62
C ARG A 100 -8.06 -2.58 -3.27
N ILE A 101 -9.06 -3.36 -2.91
CA ILE A 101 -9.27 -4.70 -3.46
C ILE A 101 -10.65 -4.87 -4.10
N ALA A 102 -10.73 -5.73 -5.11
CA ALA A 102 -11.96 -6.20 -5.72
C ALA A 102 -11.88 -7.72 -5.89
N ILE A 103 -13.00 -8.40 -5.71
CA ILE A 103 -13.16 -9.84 -5.88
C ILE A 103 -14.46 -10.04 -6.66
N ILE A 104 -14.37 -10.34 -7.94
CA ILE A 104 -15.55 -10.41 -8.82
C ILE A 104 -15.77 -11.88 -9.18
N PRO A 105 -16.88 -12.51 -8.76
CA PRO A 105 -17.19 -13.87 -9.16
C PRO A 105 -17.51 -13.94 -10.65
N SER A 106 -17.15 -15.04 -11.29
CA SER A 106 -17.55 -15.30 -12.67
C SER A 106 -19.00 -15.81 -12.76
N ASP A 107 -19.57 -15.80 -13.96
CA ASP A 107 -20.94 -16.28 -14.18
C ASP A 107 -21.13 -17.75 -13.75
N VAL A 108 -20.11 -18.60 -13.96
CA VAL A 108 -20.18 -20.02 -13.52
C VAL A 108 -20.19 -20.15 -12.00
N THR A 109 -19.49 -19.26 -11.29
CA THR A 109 -19.55 -19.18 -9.83
C THR A 109 -20.93 -18.73 -9.39
N ILE A 110 -21.48 -17.68 -9.99
CA ILE A 110 -22.81 -17.16 -9.63
C ILE A 110 -23.85 -18.28 -9.75
N ARG A 111 -23.93 -18.94 -10.92
CA ARG A 111 -24.92 -20.02 -11.15
C ARG A 111 -24.73 -21.21 -10.21
N SER A 112 -23.49 -21.67 -10.01
CA SER A 112 -23.21 -22.81 -9.13
C SER A 112 -23.64 -22.53 -7.67
N ILE A 113 -23.40 -21.32 -7.19
CA ILE A 113 -23.74 -20.94 -5.81
C ILE A 113 -25.23 -20.68 -5.65
N GLU A 114 -25.89 -20.10 -6.65
CA GLU A 114 -27.35 -19.92 -6.65
C GLU A 114 -28.09 -21.26 -6.61
N GLU A 115 -27.65 -22.23 -7.41
CA GLU A 115 -28.20 -23.59 -7.43
C GLU A 115 -27.93 -24.36 -6.13
N GLY A 116 -26.73 -24.24 -5.56
CA GLY A 116 -26.31 -25.04 -4.40
C GLY A 116 -26.63 -24.44 -3.04
N PHE A 117 -26.72 -23.11 -2.93
CA PHE A 117 -26.78 -22.39 -1.65
C PHE A 117 -27.91 -21.36 -1.55
N GLU A 118 -28.74 -21.22 -2.59
CA GLU A 118 -29.93 -20.34 -2.61
C GLU A 118 -29.63 -18.85 -2.34
N PHE A 119 -28.45 -18.36 -2.72
CA PHE A 119 -28.10 -16.95 -2.68
C PHE A 119 -27.16 -16.54 -3.82
N THR A 120 -27.19 -15.26 -4.20
CA THR A 120 -26.28 -14.70 -5.21
C THR A 120 -24.96 -14.26 -4.54
N PRO A 121 -23.80 -14.80 -4.95
CA PRO A 121 -22.51 -14.35 -4.43
C PRO A 121 -22.15 -12.97 -5.03
N GLU A 122 -22.00 -11.95 -4.19
CA GLU A 122 -21.68 -10.59 -4.65
C GLU A 122 -20.17 -10.31 -4.78
N GLY A 123 -19.34 -11.04 -4.02
CA GLY A 123 -17.91 -10.77 -3.95
C GLY A 123 -17.58 -9.42 -3.28
N LEU A 124 -16.57 -8.72 -3.80
CA LEU A 124 -16.23 -7.33 -3.49
C LEU A 124 -16.19 -6.54 -4.80
N PRO A 125 -17.14 -5.62 -5.06
CA PRO A 125 -17.15 -4.86 -6.30
C PRO A 125 -15.92 -3.95 -6.38
N ARG A 126 -15.48 -3.67 -7.61
CA ARG A 126 -14.38 -2.74 -7.88
C ARG A 126 -14.66 -1.40 -7.17
N GLY A 127 -15.85 -0.82 -7.30
CA GLY A 127 -16.08 0.53 -6.77
C GLY A 127 -15.40 1.58 -7.65
N ASP A 128 -15.49 2.86 -7.25
CA ASP A 128 -15.07 3.97 -8.13
C ASP A 128 -13.60 4.34 -7.89
N TRP A 129 -12.70 3.65 -8.58
CA TRP A 129 -11.26 3.92 -8.49
C TRP A 129 -10.58 3.93 -9.87
N PRO A 130 -9.75 4.95 -10.17
CA PRO A 130 -9.17 5.12 -11.51
C PRO A 130 -8.25 3.99 -11.95
N ASP A 131 -8.28 3.69 -13.26
CA ASP A 131 -7.46 2.69 -13.93
C ASP A 131 -6.04 3.22 -14.19
N THR A 132 -5.15 2.98 -13.24
CA THR A 132 -3.73 3.32 -13.37
C THR A 132 -2.87 2.06 -13.45
N ALA A 133 -2.35 1.76 -14.65
CA ALA A 133 -1.61 0.52 -14.95
C ALA A 133 -0.39 0.22 -14.06
N HIS A 134 0.19 1.22 -13.39
CA HIS A 134 1.40 1.04 -12.57
C HIS A 134 1.12 0.70 -11.11
N ALA A 135 -0.13 0.80 -10.67
CA ALA A 135 -0.52 0.60 -9.29
C ALA A 135 -1.57 -0.50 -9.13
N SER A 136 -2.00 -1.16 -10.21
CA SER A 136 -3.05 -2.18 -10.18
C SER A 136 -2.63 -3.47 -10.85
N ALA A 137 -3.06 -4.61 -10.31
CA ALA A 137 -2.95 -5.90 -10.95
C ALA A 137 -4.25 -6.69 -10.79
N THR A 138 -4.57 -7.49 -11.81
CA THR A 138 -5.72 -8.39 -11.83
C THR A 138 -5.24 -9.82 -12.03
N LEU A 139 -5.76 -10.75 -11.25
CA LEU A 139 -5.47 -12.18 -11.36
C LEU A 139 -6.77 -12.98 -11.42
N ALA A 140 -6.83 -13.92 -12.38
CA ALA A 140 -7.91 -14.89 -12.44
C ALA A 140 -7.73 -15.97 -11.36
N ILE A 141 -8.83 -16.36 -10.72
CA ILE A 141 -8.91 -17.50 -9.82
C ILE A 141 -9.40 -18.69 -10.64
N THR A 142 -8.47 -19.60 -10.94
CA THR A 142 -8.77 -20.82 -11.68
C THR A 142 -9.25 -21.94 -10.76
N ALA A 143 -10.24 -22.71 -11.22
CA ALA A 143 -10.81 -23.83 -10.51
C ALA A 143 -9.79 -24.96 -10.31
N GLU A 144 -9.67 -25.39 -9.06
CA GLU A 144 -8.91 -26.56 -8.63
C GLU A 144 -9.87 -27.70 -8.23
N PRO A 145 -9.41 -28.96 -8.07
CA PRO A 145 -10.30 -30.08 -7.75
C PRO A 145 -11.18 -29.87 -6.52
N PHE A 146 -10.69 -29.16 -5.50
CA PHE A 146 -11.48 -28.88 -4.29
C PHE A 146 -12.61 -27.87 -4.51
N CYS A 147 -12.48 -26.98 -5.51
CA CYS A 147 -13.50 -25.97 -5.81
C CYS A 147 -14.81 -26.60 -6.30
N LEU A 148 -14.73 -27.76 -6.96
CA LEU A 148 -15.89 -28.41 -7.58
C LEU A 148 -16.94 -28.90 -6.57
N ALA A 149 -16.62 -28.93 -5.27
CA ALA A 149 -17.58 -29.21 -4.21
C ALA A 149 -18.67 -28.13 -4.11
N CYS A 150 -18.33 -26.87 -4.40
CA CYS A 150 -19.27 -25.74 -4.38
C CYS A 150 -19.56 -25.19 -5.78
N HIS A 151 -18.62 -25.33 -6.72
CA HIS A 151 -18.73 -24.84 -8.10
C HIS A 151 -19.14 -25.97 -9.04
N THR A 152 -20.36 -26.47 -8.88
CA THR A 152 -20.87 -27.69 -9.54
C THR A 152 -20.96 -27.59 -11.06
N GLU A 153 -21.09 -26.38 -11.62
CA GLU A 153 -21.10 -26.15 -13.06
C GLU A 153 -19.71 -25.90 -13.66
N ALA A 154 -18.66 -25.82 -12.85
CA ALA A 154 -17.30 -25.56 -13.30
C ALA A 154 -16.54 -26.86 -13.60
N ALA A 155 -15.55 -26.78 -14.47
CA ALA A 155 -14.49 -27.77 -14.65
C ALA A 155 -13.17 -27.27 -14.05
N VAL A 156 -12.27 -28.21 -13.70
CA VAL A 156 -10.89 -27.84 -13.33
C VAL A 156 -10.26 -27.07 -14.49
N GLY A 157 -9.71 -25.89 -14.21
CA GLY A 157 -9.18 -24.98 -15.23
C GLY A 157 -10.10 -23.82 -15.60
N ASP A 158 -11.38 -23.85 -15.21
CA ASP A 158 -12.30 -22.73 -15.46
C ASP A 158 -11.99 -21.53 -14.56
N VAL A 159 -12.27 -20.32 -15.02
CA VAL A 159 -12.13 -19.11 -14.20
C VAL A 159 -13.36 -18.95 -13.31
N LEU A 160 -13.17 -19.03 -12.00
CA LEU A 160 -14.21 -18.87 -10.97
C LEU A 160 -14.45 -17.41 -10.59
N GLY A 161 -13.52 -16.54 -10.94
CA GLY A 161 -13.60 -15.12 -10.67
C GLY A 161 -12.27 -14.43 -10.86
N GLU A 162 -12.24 -13.13 -10.62
CA GLU A 162 -11.05 -12.31 -10.72
C GLU A 162 -10.84 -11.53 -9.43
N VAL A 163 -9.60 -11.45 -9.00
CA VAL A 163 -9.19 -10.54 -7.93
C VAL A 163 -8.43 -9.38 -8.55
N THR A 164 -8.70 -8.17 -8.08
CA THR A 164 -7.94 -6.98 -8.48
C THR A 164 -7.43 -6.29 -7.22
N VAL A 165 -6.16 -5.92 -7.22
CA VAL A 165 -5.56 -5.10 -6.17
C VAL A 165 -5.07 -3.80 -6.78
N ARG A 166 -5.21 -2.70 -6.05
CA ARG A 166 -4.46 -1.49 -6.28
C ARG A 166 -3.85 -0.93 -5.02
N ARG A 167 -2.67 -0.35 -5.18
CA ARG A 167 -2.04 0.49 -4.18
C ARG A 167 -2.52 1.94 -4.27
N ASP A 168 -3.03 2.47 -3.16
CA ASP A 168 -3.39 3.88 -2.98
C ASP A 168 -2.22 4.74 -2.49
#